data_AF-A0A6J0Y0U6-F1
#
_entry.id   AF-A0A6J0Y0U6-F1
#
_cell.length_a   1.000
_cell.length_b   1.000
_cell.length_c   1.000
_cell.angle_alpha   90.00
_cell.angle_beta   90.00
_cell.angle_gamma   90.00
#
_symmetry.space_group_name_H-M   'P 1'
#
loop_
_entity.id
_entity.type
_entity.pdbx_description
1 polymer ?
#
loop_
_entity_poly.entity_id
_entity_poly.type
_entity_poly.pdbx_seq_one_letter_code
_entity_poly.pdbx_strand_id
1 'polypeptide(L)'
;MLYQELYILVTTFFKDTFKISDYGQTVIVKVSTSASARSEMRAGNQGVDVAVVNIFTETTKENETTISNAIRNAIKAQPSNFSGYDQQDRCDYYGCKKPNDQNDCDSGSLCECQEGLVRPNPQMLMCVALGPTCPETCNEQSKKQCLVKNSTSAVCICLPGYEENKGICQKCAFGYNGINCKDSFQLILTIVGTIAGIVILGMVITLIVSMRLKNKGKNGEEETLIEKDSQNLRLKETGFSNLGAEGSIFPKIRVNLPRDNQPENPYTRPGILPGPDY
;
A
#
# COMPACT_ATOMS: atom_id res chain seq x y z
N MET A 1 -34.28 7.30 -11.67
CA MET A 1 -33.52 6.37 -12.53
C MET A 1 -32.14 6.21 -11.90
N LEU A 2 -31.78 5.00 -11.47
CA LEU A 2 -30.43 4.73 -10.98
C LEU A 2 -29.48 4.86 -12.19
N TYR A 3 -28.37 5.59 -12.08
CA TYR A 3 -27.48 5.93 -13.21
C TYR A 3 -27.17 4.77 -14.17
N GLN A 4 -27.09 3.54 -13.65
CA GLN A 4 -26.90 2.32 -14.43
C GLN A 4 -28.00 2.07 -15.47
N GLU A 5 -29.27 2.29 -15.13
CA GLU A 5 -30.39 2.14 -16.06
C GLU A 5 -30.31 3.18 -17.19
N LEU A 6 -29.97 4.43 -16.84
CA LEU A 6 -29.75 5.50 -17.81
C LEU A 6 -28.61 5.15 -18.76
N TYR A 7 -27.49 4.67 -18.21
CA TYR A 7 -26.32 4.26 -18.98
C TYR A 7 -26.67 3.14 -19.97
N ILE A 8 -27.38 2.10 -19.51
CA ILE A 8 -27.81 0.98 -20.37
C ILE A 8 -28.75 1.49 -21.46
N LEU A 9 -29.74 2.32 -21.12
CA LEU A 9 -30.69 2.89 -22.06
C LEU A 9 -30.00 3.71 -23.16
N VAL A 10 -29.11 4.63 -22.78
CA VAL A 10 -28.37 5.51 -23.71
C VAL A 10 -27.43 4.70 -24.60
N THR A 11 -26.60 3.83 -24.01
CA THR A 11 -25.59 3.09 -24.78
C THR A 11 -26.21 2.06 -25.71
N THR A 12 -27.32 1.41 -25.31
CA THR A 12 -28.06 0.47 -26.16
C THR A 12 -28.69 1.20 -27.33
N PHE A 13 -29.30 2.37 -27.09
CA PHE A 13 -29.89 3.18 -28.15
C PHE A 13 -28.89 3.53 -29.25
N PHE A 14 -27.72 4.05 -28.90
CA PHE A 14 -26.71 4.41 -29.91
C PHE A 14 -26.11 3.19 -30.61
N LYS A 15 -25.90 2.08 -29.88
CA LYS A 15 -25.47 0.81 -30.47
C LYS A 15 -26.47 0.28 -31.50
N ASP A 16 -27.77 0.36 -31.20
CA ASP A 16 -28.83 -0.08 -32.12
C ASP A 16 -29.06 0.89 -33.28
N THR A 17 -28.76 2.17 -33.08
CA THR A 17 -28.83 3.21 -34.11
C THR A 17 -27.71 3.04 -35.13
N PHE A 18 -26.48 2.82 -34.66
CA PHE A 18 -25.29 2.72 -35.49
C PHE A 18 -24.85 1.28 -35.68
N LYS A 19 -25.72 0.39 -36.18
CA LYS A 19 -25.40 -1.03 -36.53
C LYS A 19 -24.38 -1.17 -37.67
N ILE A 20 -23.26 -0.45 -37.57
CA ILE A 20 -22.17 -0.28 -38.51
C ILE A 20 -20.94 -0.91 -37.83
N SER A 21 -20.09 -1.58 -38.60
CA SER A 21 -18.82 -2.16 -38.10
C SER A 21 -17.88 -1.12 -37.48
N ASP A 22 -18.03 0.12 -37.90
CA ASP A 22 -17.13 1.22 -37.60
C ASP A 22 -17.53 1.94 -36.30
N TYR A 23 -18.69 1.64 -35.73
CA TYR A 23 -19.07 2.16 -34.41
C TYR A 23 -18.26 1.46 -33.32
N GLY A 24 -17.55 2.25 -32.51
CA GLY A 24 -16.81 1.75 -31.36
C GLY A 24 -17.65 1.79 -30.08
N GLN A 25 -17.91 3.00 -29.58
CA GLN A 25 -18.60 3.17 -28.30
C GLN A 25 -19.27 4.54 -28.16
N THR A 26 -20.15 4.65 -27.17
CA THR A 26 -20.73 5.91 -26.70
C THR A 26 -20.24 6.19 -25.30
N VAL A 27 -19.72 7.40 -25.07
CA VAL A 27 -19.28 7.88 -23.75
C VAL A 27 -20.24 8.96 -23.27
N ILE A 28 -20.80 8.80 -22.07
CA ILE A 28 -21.60 9.84 -21.42
C ILE A 28 -20.64 10.84 -20.78
N VAL A 29 -20.71 12.09 -21.21
CA VAL A 29 -19.82 13.17 -20.74
C VAL A 29 -20.46 13.94 -19.60
N LYS A 30 -21.77 14.22 -19.70
CA LYS A 30 -22.49 15.01 -18.70
C LYS A 30 -23.94 14.56 -18.62
N VAL A 31 -24.45 14.49 -17.41
CA VAL A 31 -25.86 14.28 -17.13
C VAL A 31 -26.36 15.48 -16.34
N SER A 32 -27.38 16.16 -16.84
CA SER A 32 -27.97 17.34 -16.20
C SER A 32 -29.46 17.11 -15.97
N THR A 33 -29.95 17.39 -14.78
CA THR A 33 -31.39 17.43 -14.52
C THR A 33 -31.92 18.79 -14.97
N SER A 34 -33.01 18.80 -15.73
CA SER A 34 -33.73 20.02 -16.11
C SER A 34 -34.52 20.59 -14.91
N ALA A 35 -33.82 20.96 -13.83
CA ALA A 35 -34.44 21.50 -12.62
C ALA A 35 -33.97 22.94 -12.38
N SER A 36 -34.86 23.88 -12.69
CA SER A 36 -34.85 25.22 -12.07
C SER A 36 -34.90 25.06 -10.56
N ALA A 37 -33.90 25.59 -9.85
CA ALA A 37 -33.72 25.51 -8.40
C ALA A 37 -34.87 26.13 -7.55
N ARG A 38 -36.00 26.53 -8.16
CA ARG A 38 -37.17 27.12 -7.47
C ARG A 38 -38.40 26.20 -7.38
N SER A 39 -38.37 24.97 -7.92
CA SER A 39 -39.58 24.15 -8.07
C SER A 39 -39.41 22.68 -7.69
N GLU A 40 -38.62 22.36 -6.67
CA GLU A 40 -38.46 20.98 -6.17
C GLU A 40 -39.76 20.36 -5.64
N MET A 41 -40.81 21.14 -5.39
CA MET A 41 -42.14 20.65 -4.95
C MET A 41 -43.08 20.21 -6.08
N ARG A 42 -42.71 20.32 -7.36
CA ARG A 42 -43.55 19.91 -8.52
C ARG A 42 -42.81 18.99 -9.49
N ALA A 43 -41.87 18.17 -9.02
CA ALA A 43 -41.05 17.30 -9.86
C ALA A 43 -41.79 16.02 -10.29
N GLY A 44 -42.85 16.18 -11.10
CA GLY A 44 -43.56 15.05 -11.71
C GLY A 44 -43.06 14.66 -13.10
N ASN A 45 -42.25 15.50 -13.76
CA ASN A 45 -41.90 15.28 -15.18
C ASN A 45 -40.62 16.02 -15.61
N GLN A 46 -39.55 15.96 -14.81
CA GLN A 46 -38.27 16.56 -15.19
C GLN A 46 -37.46 15.58 -16.04
N GLY A 47 -37.33 15.89 -17.33
CA GLY A 47 -36.44 15.17 -18.23
C GLY A 47 -34.97 15.32 -17.82
N VAL A 48 -34.14 14.39 -18.25
CA VAL A 48 -32.69 14.42 -18.02
C VAL A 48 -32.02 14.69 -19.35
N ASP A 49 -31.17 15.72 -19.38
CA ASP A 49 -30.34 16.03 -20.54
C ASP A 49 -29.02 15.26 -20.42
N VAL A 50 -28.67 14.51 -21.46
CA VAL A 50 -27.48 13.67 -21.50
C VAL A 50 -26.59 14.14 -22.66
N ALA A 51 -25.40 14.62 -22.34
CA ALA A 51 -24.37 14.91 -23.32
C ALA A 51 -23.52 13.66 -23.54
N VAL A 52 -23.35 13.27 -24.80
CA VAL A 52 -22.63 12.05 -25.20
C VAL A 52 -21.61 12.32 -26.28
N VAL A 53 -20.62 11.45 -26.37
CA VAL A 53 -19.63 11.39 -27.47
C VAL A 53 -19.69 10.01 -28.07
N ASN A 54 -19.96 9.95 -29.37
CA ASN A 54 -19.94 8.72 -30.15
C ASN A 54 -18.57 8.58 -30.81
N ILE A 55 -17.92 7.44 -30.61
CA ILE A 55 -16.58 7.15 -31.11
C ILE A 55 -16.68 6.09 -32.19
N PHE A 56 -16.10 6.40 -33.34
CA PHE A 56 -16.03 5.53 -34.51
C PHE A 56 -14.57 5.18 -34.83
N THR A 57 -14.36 4.16 -35.66
CA THR A 57 -13.04 3.80 -36.16
C THR A 57 -12.49 4.91 -37.06
N GLU A 58 -11.16 5.09 -37.07
CA GLU A 58 -10.49 6.11 -37.91
C GLU A 58 -10.79 5.93 -39.41
N THR A 59 -11.08 4.70 -39.84
CA THR A 59 -11.41 4.37 -41.23
C THR A 59 -12.88 4.60 -41.59
N THR A 60 -13.68 5.12 -40.66
CA THR A 60 -15.10 5.35 -40.91
C THR A 60 -15.32 6.34 -42.06
N LYS A 61 -16.35 6.08 -42.87
CA LYS A 61 -16.77 6.96 -43.96
C LYS A 61 -17.95 7.86 -43.57
N GLU A 62 -18.41 7.73 -42.33
CA GLU A 62 -19.52 8.51 -41.81
C GLU A 62 -19.07 9.93 -41.48
N ASN A 63 -19.95 10.91 -41.73
CA ASN A 63 -19.74 12.30 -41.36
C ASN A 63 -20.80 12.76 -40.36
N GLU A 64 -20.62 13.94 -39.78
CA GLU A 64 -21.52 14.45 -38.74
C GLU A 64 -22.98 14.58 -39.21
N THR A 65 -23.19 14.87 -40.49
CA THR A 65 -24.53 15.01 -41.06
C THR A 65 -25.23 13.65 -41.15
N THR A 66 -24.54 12.61 -41.65
CA THR A 66 -25.09 11.26 -41.75
C THR A 66 -25.39 10.69 -40.37
N ILE A 67 -24.48 10.87 -39.41
CA ILE A 67 -24.68 10.45 -38.01
C ILE A 67 -25.87 11.17 -37.38
N SER A 68 -25.94 12.50 -37.51
CA SER A 68 -27.05 13.29 -36.96
C SER A 68 -28.40 12.88 -37.54
N ASN A 69 -28.46 12.58 -38.84
CA ASN A 69 -29.68 12.09 -39.48
C ASN A 69 -30.09 10.71 -38.98
N ALA A 70 -29.14 9.79 -38.78
CA ALA A 70 -29.41 8.47 -38.22
C ALA A 70 -30.01 8.57 -36.80
N ILE A 71 -29.46 9.43 -35.95
CA ILE A 71 -29.99 9.66 -34.60
C ILE A 71 -31.41 10.22 -34.65
N ARG A 72 -31.64 11.28 -35.46
CA ARG A 72 -32.98 11.89 -35.60
C ARG A 72 -34.02 10.88 -36.08
N ASN A 73 -33.64 9.98 -36.99
CA ASN A 73 -34.53 8.93 -37.48
C ASN A 73 -34.81 7.86 -36.41
N ALA A 74 -33.81 7.44 -35.64
CA ALA A 74 -33.97 6.49 -34.56
C ALA A 74 -34.88 7.04 -33.44
N ILE A 75 -34.74 8.31 -33.08
CA ILE A 75 -35.63 8.97 -32.10
C ILE A 75 -37.07 9.01 -32.60
N LYS A 76 -37.28 9.36 -33.88
CA LYS A 76 -38.63 9.34 -34.49
C LYS A 76 -39.27 7.95 -34.46
N ALA A 77 -38.47 6.88 -34.58
CA ALA A 77 -38.96 5.51 -34.49
C ALA A 77 -39.27 5.07 -33.05
N GLN A 78 -38.63 5.68 -32.04
CA GLN A 78 -38.78 5.33 -30.62
C GLN A 78 -39.00 6.57 -29.72
N PRO A 79 -40.14 7.29 -29.87
CA PRO A 79 -40.37 8.56 -29.19
C PRO A 79 -40.56 8.44 -27.66
N SER A 80 -40.73 7.22 -27.13
CA SER A 80 -40.98 7.00 -25.69
C SER A 80 -39.74 7.17 -24.81
N ASN A 81 -38.53 7.03 -25.38
CA ASN A 81 -37.30 6.96 -24.60
C ASN A 81 -36.46 8.24 -24.68
N PHE A 82 -36.55 8.99 -25.78
CA PHE A 82 -35.81 10.23 -26.01
C PHE A 82 -36.75 11.29 -26.60
N SER A 83 -36.74 12.48 -26.01
CA SER A 83 -37.59 13.61 -26.45
C SER A 83 -36.99 14.39 -27.62
N GLY A 84 -35.67 14.38 -27.80
CA GLY A 84 -35.00 15.18 -28.80
C GLY A 84 -33.50 14.89 -28.91
N TYR A 85 -32.88 15.53 -29.90
CA TYR A 85 -31.45 15.49 -30.15
C TYR A 85 -30.99 16.84 -30.70
N ASP A 86 -30.00 17.39 -30.02
CA ASP A 86 -29.29 18.59 -30.42
C ASP A 86 -27.84 18.22 -30.76
N GLN A 87 -27.45 18.50 -32.00
CA GLN A 87 -26.08 18.29 -32.45
C GLN A 87 -25.19 19.32 -31.76
N GLN A 88 -24.06 18.85 -31.22
CA GLN A 88 -22.99 19.73 -30.75
C GLN A 88 -21.83 19.71 -31.72
N ASP A 89 -21.20 20.87 -31.82
CA ASP A 89 -20.02 21.11 -32.63
C ASP A 89 -18.79 20.46 -31.97
N ARG A 90 -17.95 19.84 -32.80
CA ARG A 90 -16.77 19.12 -32.32
C ARG A 90 -15.74 20.05 -31.67
N CYS A 91 -15.59 21.27 -32.16
CA CYS A 91 -14.72 22.26 -31.54
C CYS A 91 -15.21 22.68 -30.16
N ASP A 92 -16.53 22.77 -29.97
CA ASP A 92 -17.10 23.08 -28.66
C ASP A 92 -16.82 21.95 -27.64
N TYR A 93 -16.86 20.69 -28.08
CA TYR A 93 -16.48 19.55 -27.23
C TYR A 93 -15.01 19.63 -26.75
N TYR A 94 -14.09 20.01 -27.64
CA TYR A 94 -12.68 20.15 -27.30
C TYR A 94 -12.32 21.49 -26.65
N GLY A 95 -13.23 22.48 -26.60
CA GLY A 95 -12.93 23.84 -26.12
C GLY A 95 -12.04 24.63 -27.09
N CYS A 96 -12.11 24.33 -28.38
CA CYS A 96 -11.33 24.96 -29.43
C CYS A 96 -12.05 26.17 -30.04
N LYS A 97 -11.28 27.14 -30.54
CA LYS A 97 -11.81 28.18 -31.44
C LYS A 97 -12.31 27.52 -32.72
N LYS A 98 -13.48 27.94 -33.19
CA LYS A 98 -14.00 27.56 -34.51
C LYS A 98 -13.24 28.35 -35.57
N PRO A 99 -12.42 27.72 -36.43
CA PRO A 99 -11.79 28.44 -37.52
C PRO A 99 -12.84 28.72 -38.60
N ASN A 100 -12.73 29.86 -39.28
CA ASN A 100 -13.75 30.29 -40.22
C ASN A 100 -13.95 29.30 -41.39
N ASP A 101 -12.94 28.54 -41.84
CA ASP A 101 -13.10 27.72 -43.07
C ASP A 101 -12.17 26.48 -43.23
N GLN A 102 -11.45 25.97 -42.20
CA GLN A 102 -10.43 24.93 -42.53
C GLN A 102 -10.06 23.83 -41.53
N ASN A 103 -10.47 23.87 -40.26
CA ASN A 103 -10.23 22.74 -39.35
C ASN A 103 -11.50 22.48 -38.54
N ASP A 104 -12.19 21.38 -38.84
CA ASP A 104 -13.39 20.90 -38.13
C ASP A 104 -13.05 20.30 -36.74
N CYS A 105 -11.97 20.79 -36.13
CA CYS A 105 -11.34 20.24 -34.94
C CYS A 105 -11.17 18.71 -35.01
N ASP A 106 -10.88 18.17 -36.21
CA ASP A 106 -10.66 16.74 -36.45
C ASP A 106 -9.57 16.17 -35.53
N SER A 107 -8.53 16.96 -35.30
CA SER A 107 -7.51 16.69 -34.29
C SER A 107 -7.63 17.70 -33.16
N GLY A 108 -8.37 17.34 -32.11
CA GLY A 108 -8.52 18.18 -30.91
C GLY A 108 -7.19 18.62 -30.30
N SER A 109 -6.10 17.86 -30.49
CA SER A 109 -4.72 18.19 -30.08
C SER A 109 -4.09 19.40 -30.80
N LEU A 110 -4.51 19.68 -32.03
CA LEU A 110 -3.90 20.67 -32.92
C LEU A 110 -4.65 22.00 -32.97
N CYS A 111 -5.83 22.09 -32.35
CA CYS A 111 -6.66 23.29 -32.38
C CYS A 111 -6.13 24.39 -31.44
N GLU A 112 -6.46 25.65 -31.76
CA GLU A 112 -6.25 26.77 -30.84
C GLU A 112 -7.39 26.81 -29.80
N CYS A 113 -7.04 26.99 -28.52
CA CYS A 113 -8.05 27.05 -27.44
C CYS A 113 -8.87 28.33 -27.50
N GLN A 114 -10.15 28.25 -27.09
CA GLN A 114 -10.99 29.44 -26.89
C GLN A 114 -10.39 30.37 -25.82
N GLU A 115 -10.78 31.65 -25.86
CA GLU A 115 -10.33 32.62 -24.86
C GLU A 115 -10.66 32.15 -23.43
N GLY A 116 -9.66 32.20 -22.54
CA GLY A 116 -9.78 31.74 -21.16
C GLY A 116 -9.57 30.23 -20.95
N LEU A 117 -9.39 29.45 -22.02
CA LEU A 117 -9.01 28.03 -21.95
C LEU A 117 -7.55 27.85 -22.34
N VAL A 118 -6.87 26.88 -21.73
CA VAL A 118 -5.48 26.52 -22.05
C VAL A 118 -5.38 25.02 -22.19
N ARG A 119 -4.42 24.58 -23.01
CA ARG A 119 -4.04 23.18 -23.17
C ARG A 119 -2.85 22.87 -22.25
N PRO A 120 -3.03 22.16 -21.13
CA PRO A 120 -1.95 21.94 -20.15
C PRO A 120 -0.79 21.10 -20.71
N ASN A 121 -1.09 20.18 -21.63
CA ASN A 121 -0.13 19.29 -22.27
C ASN A 121 -0.42 19.25 -23.78
N PRO A 122 0.57 19.42 -24.68
CA PRO A 122 0.40 19.29 -26.12
C PRO A 122 -0.32 18.02 -26.59
N GLN A 123 -0.23 16.90 -25.84
CA GLN A 123 -0.91 15.65 -26.18
C GLN A 123 -2.37 15.57 -25.69
N MET A 124 -2.81 16.48 -24.83
CA MET A 124 -4.18 16.51 -24.34
C MET A 124 -5.11 17.00 -25.46
N LEU A 125 -6.21 16.29 -25.73
CA LEU A 125 -7.14 16.69 -26.80
C LEU A 125 -8.02 17.89 -26.44
N MET A 126 -8.24 18.14 -25.15
CA MET A 126 -9.17 19.18 -24.69
C MET A 126 -8.44 20.41 -24.15
N CYS A 127 -8.96 21.57 -24.51
CA CYS A 127 -8.69 22.83 -23.85
C CYS A 127 -9.56 22.92 -22.60
N VAL A 128 -8.92 23.15 -21.46
CA VAL A 128 -9.63 23.28 -20.19
C VAL A 128 -9.51 24.71 -19.70
N ALA A 129 -10.50 25.18 -18.97
CA ALA A 129 -10.31 26.39 -18.21
C ALA A 129 -9.17 26.11 -17.25
N LEU A 130 -8.10 26.92 -17.31
CA LEU A 130 -7.26 27.01 -16.13
C LEU A 130 -8.20 27.52 -15.04
N GLY A 131 -8.56 26.65 -14.10
CA GLY A 131 -9.08 27.13 -12.83
C GLY A 131 -8.14 28.19 -12.30
N PRO A 132 -8.60 29.07 -11.40
CA PRO A 132 -7.81 30.23 -10.99
C PRO A 132 -6.39 29.80 -10.61
N THR A 133 -5.42 30.54 -11.13
CA THR A 133 -4.02 30.28 -10.85
C THR A 133 -3.79 30.40 -9.35
N CYS A 134 -3.23 29.36 -8.74
CA CYS A 134 -2.78 29.50 -7.36
C CYS A 134 -1.65 30.54 -7.32
N PRO A 135 -1.54 31.32 -6.22
CA PRO A 135 -0.43 32.25 -6.04
C PRO A 135 0.90 31.52 -6.21
N GLU A 136 1.94 32.19 -6.75
CA GLU A 136 3.28 31.58 -6.88
C GLU A 136 3.85 31.10 -5.54
N THR A 137 3.40 31.70 -4.44
CA THR A 137 3.70 31.30 -3.06
C THR A 137 3.07 29.97 -2.65
N CYS A 138 2.31 29.31 -3.52
CA CYS A 138 1.67 28.01 -3.30
C CYS A 138 2.45 26.88 -3.97
N ASN A 139 3.58 26.51 -3.39
CA ASN A 139 4.51 25.57 -4.00
C ASN A 139 5.19 24.64 -2.97
N GLU A 140 5.96 23.67 -3.45
CA GLU A 140 6.67 22.71 -2.61
C GLU A 140 7.73 23.34 -1.67
N GLN A 141 8.29 24.49 -2.04
CA GLN A 141 9.24 25.22 -1.18
C GLN A 141 8.52 25.75 0.06
N SER A 142 7.33 26.30 -0.12
CA SER A 142 6.43 26.75 0.95
C SER A 142 5.67 25.61 1.67
N LYS A 143 5.92 24.35 1.28
CA LYS A 143 5.22 23.15 1.74
C LYS A 143 3.71 23.20 1.53
N LYS A 144 3.28 23.79 0.41
CA LYS A 144 1.88 23.92 0.01
C LYS A 144 1.61 23.24 -1.33
N GLN A 145 0.36 22.86 -1.55
CA GLN A 145 -0.16 22.33 -2.80
C GLN A 145 -1.42 23.10 -3.23
N CYS A 146 -1.57 23.26 -4.54
CA CYS A 146 -2.72 23.90 -5.15
C CYS A 146 -3.82 22.87 -5.43
N LEU A 147 -5.02 23.09 -4.89
CA LEU A 147 -6.20 22.31 -5.21
C LEU A 147 -7.20 23.16 -5.98
N VAL A 148 -7.37 22.88 -7.26
CA VAL A 148 -8.42 23.48 -8.08
C VAL A 148 -9.74 22.77 -7.77
N LYS A 149 -10.70 23.48 -7.17
CA LYS A 149 -12.02 22.93 -6.84
C LYS A 149 -12.96 23.04 -8.04
N ASN A 150 -13.06 24.23 -8.61
CA ASN A 150 -13.94 24.56 -9.75
C ASN A 150 -13.24 25.57 -10.68
N SER A 151 -13.86 25.89 -11.81
CA SER A 151 -13.37 26.88 -12.80
C SER A 151 -13.09 28.27 -12.21
N THR A 152 -13.64 28.61 -11.05
CA THR A 152 -13.48 29.91 -10.38
C THR A 152 -12.82 29.84 -9.00
N SER A 153 -12.49 28.65 -8.48
CA SER A 153 -11.86 28.53 -7.16
C SER A 153 -10.71 27.52 -7.11
N ALA A 154 -9.56 28.00 -6.65
CA ALA A 154 -8.39 27.19 -6.32
C ALA A 154 -7.97 27.57 -4.90
N VAL A 155 -7.66 26.55 -4.11
CA VAL A 155 -7.30 26.68 -2.71
C VAL A 155 -5.88 26.20 -2.54
N CYS A 156 -5.05 27.05 -1.97
CA CYS A 156 -3.71 26.67 -1.55
C CYS A 156 -3.78 26.07 -0.15
N ILE A 157 -3.36 24.82 0.02
CA ILE A 157 -3.34 24.13 1.33
C ILE A 157 -1.96 23.57 1.61
N CYS A 158 -1.65 23.26 2.88
CA CYS A 158 -0.40 22.58 3.23
C CYS A 158 -0.32 21.17 2.61
N LEU A 159 0.90 20.71 2.32
CA LEU A 159 1.18 19.35 1.89
C LEU A 159 0.75 18.33 2.96
N PRO A 160 0.44 17.08 2.57
CA PRO A 160 0.22 16.01 3.54
C PRO A 160 1.40 15.89 4.52
N GLY A 161 1.10 15.73 5.81
CA GLY A 161 2.12 15.72 6.87
C GLY A 161 2.56 17.12 7.33
N TYR A 162 1.88 18.17 6.86
CA TYR A 162 2.04 19.54 7.35
C TYR A 162 0.68 20.15 7.72
N GLU A 163 0.66 21.01 8.74
CA GLU A 163 -0.48 21.83 9.15
C GLU A 163 -0.16 23.32 9.08
N GLU A 164 -1.20 24.12 8.86
CA GLU A 164 -1.07 25.57 8.83
C GLU A 164 -1.01 26.15 10.23
N ASN A 165 0.10 26.80 10.56
CA ASN A 165 0.30 27.52 11.81
C ASN A 165 0.76 28.94 11.49
N LYS A 166 -0.10 29.94 11.75
CA LYS A 166 0.17 31.37 11.49
C LYS A 166 0.62 31.66 10.04
N GLY A 167 0.01 30.99 9.06
CA GLY A 167 0.29 31.18 7.62
C GLY A 167 1.49 30.38 7.09
N ILE A 168 2.21 29.66 7.95
CA ILE A 168 3.35 28.81 7.61
C ILE A 168 2.95 27.34 7.79
N CYS A 169 3.31 26.49 6.83
CA CYS A 169 3.08 25.04 6.94
C CYS A 169 4.19 24.39 7.78
N GLN A 170 3.84 23.86 8.95
CA GLN A 170 4.75 23.17 9.86
C GLN A 170 4.51 21.66 9.80
N LYS A 171 5.56 20.86 10.02
CA LYS A 171 5.42 19.40 10.06
C LYS A 171 4.48 18.98 11.18
N CYS A 172 3.64 17.99 10.91
CA CYS A 172 2.80 17.35 11.90
C CYS A 172 3.63 16.78 13.06
N ALA A 173 3.02 16.74 14.25
CA ALA A 173 3.56 16.02 15.38
C ALA A 173 3.71 14.52 15.07
N PHE A 174 4.66 13.87 15.74
CA PHE A 174 4.93 12.45 15.56
C PHE A 174 3.66 11.61 15.75
N GLY A 175 3.37 10.74 14.78
CA GLY A 175 2.20 9.86 14.79
C GLY A 175 0.96 10.41 14.07
N TYR A 176 0.97 11.69 13.68
CA TYR A 176 -0.10 12.33 12.92
C TYR A 176 0.37 12.62 11.49
N ASN A 177 -0.48 12.34 10.50
CA ASN A 177 -0.21 12.54 9.09
C ASN A 177 -1.49 13.05 8.37
N GLY A 178 -1.46 13.10 7.04
CA GLY A 178 -2.59 13.50 6.22
C GLY A 178 -2.70 15.01 6.08
N ILE A 179 -3.81 15.47 5.52
CA ILE A 179 -4.10 16.90 5.36
C ILE A 179 -4.47 17.46 6.74
N ASN A 180 -3.78 18.52 7.18
CA ASN A 180 -3.96 19.12 8.51
C ASN A 180 -3.79 18.12 9.68
N CYS A 181 -2.87 17.16 9.55
CA CYS A 181 -2.48 16.25 10.63
C CYS A 181 -3.63 15.45 11.27
N LYS A 182 -4.69 15.16 10.52
CA LYS A 182 -5.88 14.49 11.05
C LYS A 182 -5.74 12.97 11.14
N ASP A 183 -4.80 12.38 10.42
CA ASP A 183 -4.64 10.93 10.33
C ASP A 183 -3.70 10.41 11.42
N SER A 184 -4.23 9.65 12.38
CA SER A 184 -3.44 9.02 13.45
C SER A 184 -2.90 7.62 13.10
N PHE A 185 -2.95 7.23 11.81
CA PHE A 185 -2.57 5.88 11.38
C PHE A 185 -1.12 5.53 11.73
N GLN A 186 -0.19 6.47 11.65
CA GLN A 186 1.21 6.23 12.04
C GLN A 186 1.36 5.98 13.56
N LEU A 187 0.59 6.69 14.39
CA LEU A 187 0.56 6.46 15.83
C LEU A 187 0.02 5.06 16.17
N ILE A 188 -1.06 4.64 15.49
CA ILE A 188 -1.64 3.30 15.68
C ILE A 188 -0.64 2.22 15.25
N LEU A 189 -0.04 2.37 14.06
CA LEU A 189 0.87 1.37 13.49
C LEU A 189 2.16 1.23 14.30
N THR A 190 2.67 2.31 14.89
CA THR A 190 3.82 2.26 15.81
C THR A 190 3.48 1.60 17.14
N ILE A 191 2.32 1.86 17.72
CA ILE A 191 1.88 1.18 18.97
C ILE A 191 1.69 -0.32 18.73
N VAL A 192 0.99 -0.70 17.66
CA VAL A 192 0.77 -2.13 17.35
C VAL A 192 2.09 -2.82 17.00
N GLY A 193 2.96 -2.17 16.22
CA GLY A 193 4.26 -2.70 15.84
C GLY A 193 5.21 -2.91 17.03
N THR A 194 5.22 -1.99 18.00
CA THR A 194 6.05 -2.13 19.21
C THR A 194 5.56 -3.27 20.11
N ILE A 195 4.25 -3.40 20.32
CA ILE A 195 3.66 -4.50 21.10
C ILE A 195 3.96 -5.85 20.43
N ALA A 196 3.70 -5.96 19.11
CA ALA A 196 3.99 -7.19 18.37
C ALA A 196 5.49 -7.53 18.40
N GLY A 197 6.37 -6.52 18.26
CA GLY A 197 7.81 -6.70 18.32
C GLY A 197 8.29 -7.25 19.68
N ILE A 198 7.76 -6.73 20.79
CA ILE A 198 8.07 -7.22 22.14
C ILE A 198 7.60 -8.67 22.31
N VAL A 199 6.41 -9.01 21.83
CA VAL A 199 5.87 -10.38 21.93
C VAL A 199 6.74 -11.37 21.14
N ILE A 200 7.14 -11.02 19.92
CA ILE A 200 8.00 -11.86 19.08
C ILE A 200 9.38 -12.02 19.74
N LEU A 201 9.97 -10.94 20.23
CA LEU A 201 11.26 -10.98 20.93
C LEU A 201 11.18 -11.87 22.19
N GLY A 202 10.12 -11.73 22.97
CA GLY A 202 9.85 -12.55 24.15
C GLY A 202 9.74 -14.03 23.80
N MET A 203 8.99 -14.38 22.75
CA MET A 203 8.86 -15.76 22.24
C MET A 203 10.21 -16.34 21.82
N VAL A 204 11.07 -15.56 21.15
CA VAL A 204 12.40 -16.04 20.75
C VAL A 204 13.27 -16.32 21.98
N ILE A 205 13.26 -15.42 22.96
CA ILE A 205 14.03 -15.60 24.21
C ILE A 205 13.53 -16.84 24.96
N THR A 206 12.22 -17.02 25.12
CA THR A 206 11.66 -18.20 25.80
C THR A 206 12.00 -19.49 25.06
N LEU A 207 11.92 -19.51 23.73
CA LEU A 207 12.31 -20.68 22.92
C LEU A 207 13.80 -21.03 23.11
N ILE A 208 14.69 -20.04 23.10
CA ILE A 208 16.13 -20.26 23.32
C ILE A 208 16.36 -20.82 24.74
N VAL A 209 15.73 -20.23 25.76
CA VAL A 209 15.88 -20.70 27.15
C VAL A 209 15.31 -22.10 27.32
N SER A 210 14.14 -22.42 26.75
CA SER A 210 13.55 -23.75 26.79
C SER A 210 14.42 -24.80 26.10
N MET A 211 15.02 -24.48 24.95
CA MET A 211 15.99 -25.36 24.28
C MET A 211 17.24 -25.59 25.14
N ARG A 212 17.76 -24.54 25.79
CA ARG A 212 18.93 -24.64 26.69
C ARG A 212 18.61 -25.42 27.96
N LEU A 213 17.44 -25.24 28.57
CA LEU A 213 16.99 -26.01 29.74
C LEU A 213 16.79 -27.49 29.39
N LYS A 214 16.21 -27.79 28.23
CA LYS A 214 16.03 -29.18 27.76
C LYS A 214 17.37 -29.87 27.52
N ASN A 215 18.39 -29.13 27.09
CA ASN A 215 19.76 -29.65 27.01
C ASN A 215 20.43 -29.82 28.39
N LYS A 216 20.05 -29.01 29.39
CA LYS A 216 20.56 -29.13 30.77
C LYS A 216 19.87 -30.24 31.58
N GLY A 217 18.62 -30.55 31.26
CA GLY A 217 17.85 -31.66 31.83
C GLY A 217 18.31 -33.05 31.36
N LYS A 218 19.32 -33.12 30.50
CA LYS A 218 20.01 -34.36 30.12
C LYS A 218 21.18 -34.73 31.04
N ASN A 219 21.39 -33.97 32.12
CA ASN A 219 22.36 -34.28 33.17
C ASN A 219 21.68 -34.86 34.43
N GLY A 220 20.37 -35.12 34.42
CA GLY A 220 19.65 -35.77 35.53
C GLY A 220 20.08 -37.23 35.78
N GLU A 221 20.83 -37.82 34.83
CA GLU A 221 21.48 -39.12 35.03
C GLU A 221 22.72 -39.00 35.94
N GLU A 222 23.41 -37.85 35.99
CA GLU A 222 24.55 -37.67 36.90
C GLU A 222 24.09 -37.47 38.36
N GLU A 223 23.00 -36.74 38.61
CA GLU A 223 22.47 -36.55 39.98
C GLU A 223 21.90 -37.87 40.55
N THR A 224 21.26 -38.69 39.71
CA THR A 224 20.73 -40.00 40.13
C THR A 224 21.82 -41.07 40.30
N LEU A 225 22.96 -40.96 39.61
CA LEU A 225 24.12 -41.83 39.83
C LEU A 225 24.85 -41.47 41.14
N ILE A 226 25.00 -40.18 41.47
CA ILE A 226 25.63 -39.74 42.73
C ILE A 226 24.76 -40.13 43.95
N GLU A 227 23.43 -40.04 43.85
CA GLU A 227 22.53 -40.46 44.92
C GLU A 227 22.47 -41.99 45.09
N LYS A 228 22.60 -42.77 44.01
CA LYS A 228 22.68 -44.24 44.10
C LYS A 228 24.01 -44.74 44.64
N ASP A 229 25.13 -44.07 44.34
CA ASP A 229 26.45 -44.52 44.81
C ASP A 229 26.66 -44.19 46.30
N SER A 230 26.13 -43.05 46.76
CA SER A 230 26.13 -42.69 48.19
C SER A 230 25.22 -43.57 49.04
N GLN A 231 24.10 -44.07 48.49
CA GLN A 231 23.25 -45.06 49.18
C GLN A 231 23.85 -46.47 49.22
N ASN A 232 24.68 -46.85 48.24
CA ASN A 232 25.39 -48.14 48.22
C ASN A 232 26.68 -48.14 49.06
N LEU A 233 27.22 -46.95 49.39
CA LEU A 233 28.30 -46.76 50.35
C LEU A 233 27.81 -46.58 51.79
N ARG A 234 26.59 -47.04 52.12
CA ARG A 234 26.14 -47.17 53.51
C ARG A 234 26.98 -48.25 54.19
N LEU A 235 28.18 -47.85 54.62
CA LEU A 235 29.13 -48.63 55.38
C LEU A 235 28.39 -49.13 56.61
N LYS A 236 28.26 -50.45 56.67
CA LYS A 236 27.75 -51.20 57.81
C LYS A 236 28.44 -50.68 59.07
N GLU A 237 27.63 -50.23 59.99
CA GLU A 237 27.98 -49.71 61.31
C GLU A 237 28.98 -50.65 62.02
N THR A 238 30.26 -50.33 61.98
CA THR A 238 31.24 -50.86 62.94
C THR A 238 31.50 -49.73 63.93
N GLY A 239 30.77 -49.77 65.04
CA GLY A 239 31.01 -48.87 66.15
C GLY A 239 32.43 -49.04 66.67
N PHE A 240 33.13 -47.94 66.88
CA PHE A 240 33.92 -47.68 68.08
C PHE A 240 34.25 -46.19 68.08
N SER A 241 33.86 -45.55 69.17
CA SER A 241 34.09 -44.15 69.46
C SER A 241 35.59 -43.84 69.62
N ASN A 242 35.91 -42.58 69.33
CA ASN A 242 36.96 -41.74 69.95
C ASN A 242 38.31 -41.55 69.23
N LEU A 243 38.58 -40.25 69.05
CA LEU A 243 39.74 -39.47 69.51
C LEU A 243 41.12 -39.75 68.95
N GLY A 244 41.82 -38.64 68.69
CA GLY A 244 43.27 -38.56 68.65
C GLY A 244 43.80 -38.67 67.23
N ALA A 245 44.25 -37.57 66.65
CA ALA A 245 45.63 -37.10 66.78
C ALA A 245 46.59 -37.86 65.84
N GLU A 246 47.46 -37.07 65.22
CA GLU A 246 48.68 -37.50 64.50
C GLU A 246 48.54 -37.96 63.03
N GLY A 247 48.72 -37.00 62.13
CA GLY A 247 49.89 -37.03 61.25
C GLY A 247 50.03 -38.18 60.23
N SER A 248 49.04 -38.43 59.38
CA SER A 248 49.25 -38.72 57.94
C SER A 248 47.89 -38.82 57.23
N ILE A 249 47.73 -38.09 56.12
CA ILE A 249 46.44 -37.91 55.41
C ILE A 249 46.29 -38.88 54.22
N PHE A 250 47.32 -39.68 53.92
CA PHE A 250 47.26 -40.63 52.81
C PHE A 250 47.31 -42.08 53.31
N PRO A 251 46.25 -42.88 53.11
CA PRO A 251 46.27 -44.29 53.46
C PRO A 251 47.28 -45.02 52.57
N LYS A 252 48.26 -45.71 53.18
CA LYS A 252 49.16 -46.63 52.48
C LYS A 252 48.38 -47.89 52.07
N ILE A 253 48.23 -48.07 50.77
CA ILE A 253 47.60 -49.27 50.20
C ILE A 253 48.58 -50.44 50.32
N ARG A 254 48.20 -51.50 51.05
CA ARG A 254 48.90 -52.79 51.00
C ARG A 254 48.18 -53.69 50.01
N VAL A 255 48.84 -54.00 48.89
CA VAL A 255 48.35 -55.00 47.92
C VAL A 255 49.02 -56.34 48.20
N ASN A 256 48.23 -57.39 48.40
CA ASN A 256 48.69 -58.76 48.27
C ASN A 256 48.44 -59.18 46.82
N LEU A 257 49.47 -59.11 45.98
CA LEU A 257 49.42 -59.66 44.63
C LEU A 257 49.97 -61.10 44.64
N PRO A 258 49.27 -62.10 44.09
CA PRO A 258 49.92 -63.27 43.54
C PRO A 258 50.86 -62.81 42.42
N ARG A 259 52.13 -63.20 42.57
CA ARG A 259 53.26 -62.94 41.67
C ARG A 259 53.01 -63.66 40.35
N ASP A 260 52.58 -62.94 39.31
CA ASP A 260 53.09 -63.14 37.93
C ASP A 260 52.45 -62.29 36.81
N ASN A 261 51.54 -61.35 37.06
CA ASN A 261 51.05 -60.50 35.96
C ASN A 261 50.97 -59.03 36.37
N GLN A 262 52.15 -58.39 36.47
CA GLN A 262 52.27 -56.94 36.54
C GLN A 262 52.51 -56.41 35.12
N PRO A 263 51.52 -55.81 34.44
CA PRO A 263 51.80 -55.07 33.22
C PRO A 263 52.59 -53.80 33.56
N GLU A 264 53.74 -53.71 32.91
CA GLU A 264 54.75 -52.65 32.98
C GLU A 264 54.15 -51.30 32.56
N ASN A 265 54.40 -50.23 33.34
CA ASN A 265 53.94 -48.88 33.01
C ASN A 265 54.95 -48.19 32.07
N PRO A 266 54.57 -47.77 30.85
CA PRO A 266 55.46 -47.37 29.76
C PRO A 266 56.16 -45.99 29.87
N TYR A 267 56.39 -45.45 31.07
CA TYR A 267 57.04 -44.13 31.23
C TYR A 267 58.55 -44.16 31.48
N THR A 268 59.24 -45.28 31.27
CA THR A 268 60.68 -45.42 31.53
C THR A 268 61.53 -45.38 30.26
N ARG A 269 61.63 -44.20 29.63
CA ARG A 269 62.90 -43.75 29.00
C ARG A 269 62.98 -42.21 28.97
N PRO A 270 63.93 -41.61 29.71
CA PRO A 270 64.36 -40.23 29.47
C PRO A 270 65.19 -40.16 28.19
N GLY A 271 64.74 -39.35 27.22
CA GLY A 271 65.54 -38.93 26.08
C GLY A 271 66.60 -37.93 26.53
N ILE A 272 67.84 -38.22 26.19
CA ILE A 272 69.02 -37.35 26.33
C ILE A 272 68.91 -36.21 25.32
N LEU A 273 68.83 -34.96 25.78
CA LEU A 273 69.12 -33.76 24.98
C LEU A 273 70.64 -33.52 24.96
N PRO A 274 71.26 -33.25 23.80
CA PRO A 274 72.56 -32.59 23.75
C PRO A 274 72.37 -31.07 23.85
N GLY A 275 73.08 -30.43 24.80
CA GLY A 275 73.07 -28.98 25.00
C GLY A 275 74.02 -28.23 24.05
N PRO A 276 74.00 -26.87 24.05
CA PRO A 276 75.06 -26.06 23.48
C PRO A 276 76.12 -25.70 24.52
N ASP A 277 77.38 -25.81 24.08
CA ASP A 277 78.58 -25.26 24.69
C ASP A 277 78.63 -23.72 24.64
N TYR A 278 79.48 -23.17 25.53
CA TYR A 278 79.93 -21.78 25.74
C TYR A 278 79.10 -20.88 26.68
#